data_AF-A0A7J3IKG5-F1
#
_entry.id   AF-A0A7J3IKG5-F1
#
_cell.length_a   1.000
_cell.length_b   1.000
_cell.length_c   1.000
_cell.angle_alpha   90.00
_cell.angle_beta   90.00
_cell.angle_gamma   90.00
#
_symmetry.space_group_name_H-M   'P 1'
#
loop_
_entity.id
_entity.type
_entity.pdbx_description
1 polymer ?
#
loop_
_entity_poly.entity_id
_entity_poly.type
_entity_poly.pdbx_seq_one_letter_code
_entity_poly.pdbx_strand_id
1 'polypeptide(L)'
;MAEDEPREIGERDIPWFYRLILKIPGTEFLENAGGVFWAILMPIFLMMEFFLSIFLLVAFPFPINIVLVSIIPTITLVLFVKVSLKRFINWWNANFGESCFEWNVEKTLDEYISILERRKGKSVEEKS
;
A
#
# COMPACT_ATOMS: atom_id res chain seq x y z
N MET A 1 30.69 0.83 9.17
CA MET A 1 29.82 1.84 8.56
C MET A 1 28.45 1.64 9.18
N ALA A 2 27.78 2.71 9.63
CA ALA A 2 26.57 2.61 10.45
C ALA A 2 25.50 1.75 9.74
N GLU A 3 25.08 0.69 10.42
CA GLU A 3 24.03 -0.22 10.01
C GLU A 3 22.70 0.54 9.98
N ASP A 4 22.09 0.65 8.79
CA ASP A 4 20.71 1.12 8.66
C ASP A 4 19.80 -0.05 9.06
N GLU A 5 19.59 -0.19 10.38
CA GLU A 5 18.49 -1.01 10.90
C GLU A 5 17.17 -0.53 10.26
N PRO A 6 16.29 -1.44 9.79
CA PRO A 6 14.99 -1.05 9.28
C PRO A 6 14.15 -0.48 10.42
N ARG A 7 14.18 0.84 10.57
CA ARG A 7 13.39 1.56 11.56
C ARG A 7 11.92 1.45 11.18
N GLU A 8 11.07 1.20 12.18
CA GLU A 8 9.62 1.32 12.04
C GLU A 8 9.28 2.62 11.30
N ILE A 9 8.36 2.58 10.33
CA ILE A 9 7.95 3.79 9.63
C ILE A 9 7.18 4.64 10.65
N GLY A 10 7.87 5.65 11.18
CA GLY A 10 7.26 6.66 12.02
C GLY A 10 6.42 7.61 11.17
N GLU A 11 5.37 8.20 11.75
CA GLU A 11 4.57 9.25 11.08
C GLU A 11 5.42 10.41 10.52
N ARG A 12 6.67 10.56 11.00
CA ARG A 12 7.64 11.58 10.61
C ARG A 12 8.46 11.26 9.37
N ASP A 13 8.42 10.04 8.85
CA ASP A 13 9.15 9.65 7.63
C ASP A 13 8.25 9.74 6.38
N ILE A 14 6.94 9.88 6.61
CA ILE A 14 5.93 9.93 5.56
C ILE A 14 5.84 11.36 5.00
N PRO A 15 5.72 11.55 3.66
CA PRO A 15 5.52 12.86 3.05
C PRO A 15 4.34 13.64 3.65
N TRP A 16 4.46 14.98 3.66
CA TRP A 16 3.53 15.87 4.38
C TRP A 16 2.06 15.71 3.96
N PHE A 17 1.79 15.48 2.67
CA PHE A 17 0.44 15.34 2.14
C PHE A 17 -0.23 14.04 2.60
N TYR A 18 0.54 12.97 2.77
CA TYR A 18 0.03 11.72 3.35
C TYR A 18 -0.29 11.86 4.83
N ARG A 19 0.49 12.63 5.60
CA ARG A 19 0.14 12.96 7.00
C ARG A 19 -1.19 13.70 7.10
N LEU A 20 -1.45 14.60 6.14
CA LEU A 20 -2.70 15.34 6.07
C LEU A 20 -3.88 14.39 5.82
N ILE A 21 -3.71 13.44 4.90
CA ILE A 21 -4.73 12.42 4.59
C ILE A 21 -4.98 11.51 5.80
N LEU A 22 -3.93 11.10 6.53
CA LEU A 22 -4.04 10.26 7.73
C LEU A 22 -4.79 10.94 8.89
N LYS A 23 -4.72 12.27 9.00
CA LYS A 23 -5.39 13.05 10.07
C LYS A 23 -6.91 13.17 9.91
N ILE A 24 -7.50 12.79 8.78
CA ILE A 24 -8.94 12.95 8.53
C ILE A 24 -9.73 11.99 9.46
N PRO A 25 -10.57 12.45 10.40
CA PRO A 25 -11.33 11.55 11.28
C PRO A 25 -12.44 10.81 10.51
N GLY A 26 -12.86 9.64 10.99
CA GLY A 26 -14.09 8.97 10.53
C GLY A 26 -13.94 7.76 9.60
N THR A 27 -12.74 7.22 9.38
CA THR A 27 -12.53 6.03 8.52
C THR A 27 -12.33 4.73 9.28
N GLU A 28 -12.45 4.73 10.61
CA GLU A 28 -12.18 3.57 11.47
C GLU A 28 -13.01 2.33 11.10
N PHE A 29 -14.26 2.53 10.69
CA PHE A 29 -15.14 1.45 10.20
C PHE A 29 -14.62 0.82 8.90
N LEU A 30 -14.14 1.65 7.97
CA LEU A 30 -13.61 1.19 6.67
C LEU A 30 -12.26 0.47 6.85
N GLU A 31 -11.49 0.91 7.83
CA GLU A 31 -10.21 0.31 8.19
C GLU A 31 -10.39 -1.11 8.76
N ASN A 32 -11.40 -1.32 9.62
CA ASN A 32 -11.70 -2.63 10.20
C ASN A 32 -12.36 -3.60 9.22
N ALA A 33 -13.01 -3.10 8.16
CA ALA A 33 -13.72 -3.92 7.18
C ALA A 33 -12.79 -4.75 6.26
N GLY A 34 -11.46 -4.57 6.33
CA GLY A 34 -10.47 -5.49 5.78
C GLY A 34 -10.75 -5.94 4.34
N GLY A 35 -10.76 -7.25 4.08
CA GLY A 35 -11.04 -7.80 2.75
C GLY A 35 -12.46 -7.56 2.24
N VAL A 36 -13.45 -7.41 3.12
CA VAL A 36 -14.86 -7.16 2.76
C VAL A 36 -15.03 -5.76 2.15
N PHE A 37 -14.28 -4.78 2.66
CA PHE A 37 -14.22 -3.45 2.06
C PHE A 37 -13.81 -3.54 0.58
N TRP A 38 -12.75 -4.29 0.27
CA TRP A 38 -12.21 -4.39 -1.08
C TRP A 38 -13.00 -5.29 -2.01
N ALA A 39 -13.52 -6.41 -1.53
CA ALA A 39 -14.19 -7.41 -2.36
C ALA A 39 -15.66 -7.07 -2.64
N ILE A 40 -16.32 -6.36 -1.72
CA ILE A 40 -17.78 -6.15 -1.78
C ILE A 40 -18.10 -4.65 -1.78
N LEU A 41 -17.61 -3.93 -0.78
CA LEU A 41 -18.00 -2.53 -0.60
C LEU A 41 -17.50 -1.64 -1.75
N MET A 42 -16.26 -1.86 -2.19
CA MET A 42 -15.59 -1.05 -3.21
C MET A 42 -16.22 -1.23 -4.61
N PRO A 43 -16.49 -2.46 -5.12
CA PRO A 43 -17.19 -2.63 -6.39
C PRO A 43 -18.61 -2.07 -6.38
N ILE A 44 -19.36 -2.26 -5.29
CA ILE A 44 -20.71 -1.71 -5.14
C ILE A 44 -20.66 -0.19 -5.15
N PHE A 45 -19.72 0.40 -4.41
CA PHE A 45 -19.55 1.84 -4.35
C PHE A 45 -19.20 2.43 -5.72
N LEU A 46 -18.25 1.84 -6.46
CA LEU A 46 -17.91 2.26 -7.83
C LEU A 46 -19.11 2.19 -8.77
N MET A 47 -19.90 1.12 -8.70
CA MET A 47 -21.12 1.00 -9.51
C MET A 47 -22.11 2.11 -9.18
N MET A 48 -22.36 2.38 -7.89
CA MET A 48 -23.24 3.47 -7.48
C MET A 48 -22.71 4.84 -7.90
N GLU A 49 -21.41 5.08 -7.74
CA GLU A 49 -20.74 6.33 -8.10
C GLU A 49 -20.79 6.60 -9.60
N PHE A 50 -20.69 5.55 -10.43
CA PHE A 50 -20.87 5.64 -11.88
C PHE A 50 -22.29 6.14 -12.24
N PHE A 51 -23.33 5.51 -11.68
CA PHE A 51 -24.72 5.93 -11.93
C PHE A 51 -25.00 7.33 -11.38
N LEU A 52 -24.47 7.66 -10.20
CA LEU A 52 -24.59 8.99 -9.61
C LEU A 52 -23.91 10.04 -10.50
N SER A 53 -22.74 9.74 -11.05
CA SER A 53 -22.02 10.63 -11.96
C SER A 53 -22.83 10.91 -13.23
N ILE A 54 -23.41 9.87 -13.84
CA ILE A 54 -24.31 10.04 -15.00
C ILE A 54 -25.51 10.90 -14.61
N PHE A 55 -26.14 10.61 -13.47
CA PHE A 55 -27.28 11.38 -12.97
C PHE A 55 -26.93 12.85 -12.79
N LEU A 56 -25.82 13.17 -12.13
CA LEU A 56 -25.38 14.54 -11.91
C LEU A 56 -25.03 15.26 -13.22
N LEU A 57 -24.47 14.53 -14.19
CA LEU A 57 -24.14 15.08 -15.50
C LEU A 57 -25.38 15.53 -16.28
N VAL A 58 -26.47 14.76 -16.17
CA VAL A 58 -27.75 14.98 -16.86
C VAL A 58 -28.66 15.94 -16.10
N ALA A 59 -28.70 15.85 -14.77
CA ALA A 59 -29.62 16.62 -13.93
C ALA A 59 -29.19 18.09 -13.75
N PHE A 60 -27.91 18.41 -13.91
CA PHE A 60 -27.39 19.75 -13.73
C PHE A 60 -26.85 20.35 -15.03
N PRO A 61 -27.04 21.65 -15.27
CA PRO A 61 -26.47 22.32 -16.43
C PRO A 61 -24.96 22.54 -16.27
N PHE A 62 -24.27 22.67 -17.40
CA PHE A 62 -22.87 23.08 -17.43
C PHE A 62 -22.71 24.51 -16.88
N PRO A 63 -21.64 24.79 -16.10
CA PRO A 63 -20.51 23.92 -15.74
C PRO A 63 -20.66 23.20 -14.40
N ILE A 64 -21.77 23.43 -13.70
CA ILE A 64 -22.01 22.96 -12.32
C ILE A 64 -21.91 21.43 -12.27
N ASN A 65 -22.44 20.74 -13.28
CA ASN A 65 -22.36 19.29 -13.39
C ASN A 65 -20.92 18.74 -13.39
N ILE A 66 -19.97 19.37 -14.06
CA ILE A 66 -18.55 18.94 -14.07
C ILE A 66 -17.93 19.09 -12.68
N VAL A 67 -18.22 20.19 -12.01
CA VAL A 67 -17.73 20.44 -10.64
C VAL A 67 -18.29 19.37 -9.69
N LEU A 68 -19.59 19.07 -9.75
CA LEU A 68 -20.21 18.03 -8.93
C LEU A 68 -19.66 16.62 -9.23
N VAL A 69 -19.54 16.27 -10.51
CA VAL A 69 -19.02 14.97 -10.95
C VAL A 69 -17.54 14.80 -10.62
N SER A 70 -16.76 15.87 -10.45
CA SER A 70 -15.35 15.77 -10.06
C SER A 70 -15.15 15.71 -8.53
N ILE A 71 -15.95 16.43 -7.75
CA ILE A 71 -15.80 16.50 -6.29
C ILE A 71 -16.02 15.14 -5.63
N ILE A 72 -17.07 14.42 -6.04
CA ILE A 72 -17.47 13.14 -5.43
C ILE A 72 -16.41 12.04 -5.58
N PRO A 73 -15.90 11.74 -6.79
CA PRO A 73 -14.79 10.80 -6.95
C PRO A 73 -13.53 11.27 -6.23
N THR A 74 -13.25 12.57 -6.23
CA THR A 74 -12.05 13.11 -5.56
C THR A 74 -12.08 12.84 -4.06
N ILE A 75 -13.21 13.10 -3.40
CA ILE A 75 -13.38 12.81 -1.97
C ILE A 75 -13.24 11.30 -1.71
N THR A 76 -13.89 10.48 -2.53
CA THR A 76 -13.78 9.01 -2.45
C THR A 76 -12.33 8.55 -2.56
N LEU A 77 -11.58 9.07 -3.54
CA LEU A 77 -10.19 8.73 -3.78
C LEU A 77 -9.31 9.11 -2.59
N VAL A 78 -9.53 10.27 -1.97
CA VAL A 78 -8.80 10.67 -0.76
C VAL A 78 -9.03 9.70 0.40
N LEU A 79 -10.29 9.30 0.64
CA LEU A 79 -10.63 8.31 1.68
C LEU A 79 -9.97 6.96 1.39
N PHE A 80 -9.96 6.55 0.13
CA PHE A 80 -9.38 5.29 -0.30
C PHE A 80 -7.85 5.26 -0.15
N VAL A 81 -7.17 6.35 -0.54
CA VAL A 81 -5.73 6.53 -0.32
C VAL A 81 -5.41 6.47 1.17
N LYS A 82 -6.25 7.08 2.02
CA LYS A 82 -6.09 7.00 3.48
C LYS A 82 -6.11 5.56 4.00
N VAL A 83 -7.16 4.82 3.68
CA VAL A 83 -7.34 3.42 4.12
C VAL A 83 -6.20 2.55 3.63
N SER A 84 -5.80 2.73 2.36
CA SER A 84 -4.68 2.00 1.75
C SER A 84 -3.36 2.30 2.44
N LEU A 85 -3.07 3.57 2.71
CA LEU A 85 -1.83 3.99 3.34
C LEU A 85 -1.73 3.47 4.78
N LYS A 86 -2.80 3.57 5.58
CA LYS A 86 -2.79 3.06 6.96
C LYS A 86 -2.59 1.54 7.00
N ARG A 87 -3.24 0.81 6.09
CA ARG A 87 -3.05 -0.63 5.95
C ARG A 87 -1.64 -0.98 5.49
N PHE A 88 -1.07 -0.19 4.57
CA PHE A 88 0.31 -0.36 4.12
C PHE A 88 1.30 -0.14 5.26
N ILE A 89 1.14 0.92 6.07
CA ILE A 89 1.99 1.18 7.24
C ILE A 89 1.87 0.04 8.25
N ASN A 90 0.65 -0.39 8.58
CA ASN A 90 0.44 -1.51 9.50
C ASN A 90 1.06 -2.81 8.95
N TRP A 91 0.88 -3.10 7.68
CA TRP A 91 1.50 -4.26 7.02
C TRP A 91 3.02 -4.13 7.01
N TRP A 92 3.56 -2.95 6.73
CA TRP A 92 4.99 -2.70 6.71
C TRP A 92 5.60 -2.89 8.09
N ASN A 93 5.05 -2.25 9.12
CA ASN A 93 5.53 -2.40 10.49
C ASN A 93 5.38 -3.85 10.99
N ALA A 94 4.31 -4.55 10.62
CA ALA A 94 4.15 -5.97 10.98
C ALA A 94 5.15 -6.90 10.30
N ASN A 95 5.62 -6.60 9.08
CA ASN A 95 6.58 -7.46 8.36
C ASN A 95 8.04 -7.04 8.54
N PHE A 96 8.29 -5.76 8.83
CA PHE A 96 9.64 -5.18 8.85
C PHE A 96 10.01 -4.50 10.18
N GLY A 97 9.04 -4.18 11.05
CA GLY A 97 9.29 -3.40 12.29
C GLY A 97 9.73 -4.22 13.50
N GLU A 98 9.26 -5.47 13.65
CA GLU A 98 9.39 -6.21 14.92
C GLU A 98 10.11 -7.57 14.81
N SER A 99 10.98 -7.77 13.83
CA SER A 99 11.76 -9.02 13.58
C SER A 99 10.98 -10.19 12.94
N CYS A 100 11.33 -10.47 11.68
CA CYS A 100 11.25 -11.82 11.07
C CYS A 100 12.03 -11.86 9.75
N PHE A 101 12.19 -10.71 9.09
CA PHE A 101 13.01 -10.54 7.90
C PHE A 101 14.14 -9.56 8.20
N GLU A 102 15.22 -10.05 8.81
CA GLU A 102 16.50 -9.35 8.70
C GLU A 102 16.84 -9.34 7.21
N TRP A 103 16.63 -8.20 6.54
CA TRP A 103 17.06 -7.97 5.17
C TRP A 103 18.58 -7.82 5.16
N ASN A 104 19.28 -8.82 5.67
CA ASN A 104 20.72 -8.91 5.61
C ASN A 104 21.07 -9.42 4.20
N VAL A 105 21.02 -8.49 3.24
CA VAL A 105 21.37 -8.75 1.84
C VAL A 105 22.74 -9.39 1.78
N GLU A 106 23.66 -8.92 2.62
CA GLU A 106 25.04 -9.38 2.70
C GLU A 106 25.09 -10.86 3.11
N LYS A 107 24.39 -11.25 4.18
CA LYS A 107 24.28 -12.65 4.60
C LYS A 107 23.61 -13.54 3.54
N THR A 108 22.59 -13.03 2.86
CA THR A 108 21.88 -13.77 1.80
C THR A 108 22.75 -13.92 0.55
N LEU A 109 23.56 -12.90 0.24
CA LEU A 109 24.51 -12.90 -0.86
C LEU A 109 25.66 -13.86 -0.56
N ASP A 110 26.20 -13.85 0.66
CA ASP A 110 27.24 -14.77 1.12
C ASP A 110 26.73 -16.23 1.10
N GLU A 111 25.50 -16.46 1.56
CA GLU A 111 24.89 -17.78 1.52
C GLU A 111 24.69 -18.26 0.07
N TYR A 112 24.28 -17.36 -0.84
CA TYR A 112 24.18 -17.65 -2.27
C TYR A 112 25.54 -17.93 -2.93
N ILE A 113 26.58 -17.16 -2.60
CA ILE A 113 27.96 -17.37 -3.09
C ILE A 113 28.48 -18.72 -2.59
N SER A 114 28.26 -19.06 -1.32
CA SER A 114 28.69 -20.35 -0.75
C SER A 114 28.04 -21.54 -1.44
N ILE A 115 26.76 -21.44 -1.83
CA ILE A 115 26.03 -22.48 -2.57
C ILE A 115 26.60 -22.60 -3.99
N LEU A 116 26.95 -21.50 -4.65
CA LEU A 116 27.56 -21.49 -5.97
C LEU A 116 28.95 -22.14 -5.97
N GLU A 117 29.78 -21.84 -4.98
CA GLU A 117 31.10 -22.48 -4.82
C GLU A 117 30.97 -23.98 -4.55
N ARG A 118 30.03 -24.38 -3.70
CA ARG A 118 29.77 -25.79 -3.38
C ARG A 118 29.28 -26.59 -4.60
N ARG A 119 28.53 -25.97 -5.52
CA ARG A 119 28.15 -26.58 -6.80
C ARG A 119 29.32 -26.67 -7.79
N LYS A 120 30.17 -25.64 -7.85
CA LYS A 120 31.38 -25.66 -8.71
C LYS A 120 32.38 -26.71 -8.25
N GLY A 121 32.63 -26.84 -6.93
CA GLY A 121 33.52 -27.86 -6.37
C GLY A 121 33.06 -29.29 -6.67
N LYS A 122 31.77 -29.58 -6.52
CA LYS A 122 31.20 -30.91 -6.85
C LYS A 122 31.31 -31.27 -8.33
N SER A 123 31.23 -30.30 -9.23
CA SER A 123 31.35 -30.54 -10.69
C SER A 123 32.77 -30.89 -11.15
N VAL A 124 33.79 -30.62 -10.32
CA VAL A 124 35.19 -30.95 -10.59
C VAL A 124 35.54 -32.36 -10.11
N GLU A 125 34.91 -32.82 -9.02
CA GLU A 125 35.13 -34.15 -8.44
C GLU A 125 34.41 -35.26 -9.25
N GLU A 126 33.31 -34.95 -9.93
CA GLU A 126 32.58 -35.90 -10.79
C GLU A 126 33.21 -36.12 -12.19
N LYS A 127 34.30 -35.38 -12.51
CA LYS A 127 35.02 -35.46 -13.79
C LYS A 127 36.47 -35.97 -13.66
N SER A 128 36.91 -36.33 -12.46
CA SER A 128 38.21 -36.96 -12.20
C SER A 128 38.06 -38.45 -11.90
#